data_AF-A0A7K0DPC7-F1
#
_entry.id   AF-A0A7K0DPC7-F1
#
_cell.length_a   1.000
_cell.length_b   1.000
_cell.length_c   1.000
_cell.angle_alpha   90.00
_cell.angle_beta   90.00
_cell.angle_gamma   90.00
#
_symmetry.space_group_name_H-M   'P 1'
#
loop_
_entity.id
_entity.type
_entity.pdbx_description
1 polymer ?
#
loop_
_entity_poly.entity_id
_entity_poly.type
_entity_poly.pdbx_seq_one_letter_code
_entity_poly.pdbx_strand_id
1 'polypeptide(L)'
;MDSRPTLHSAHTDDSARATAEQFAAGLQRAMEHNSADVYDADFAEDILWGSPYGATVDGYPTLNAIHRRLHTEHAAPPSRFEVVTARHPAPGILLTHIRRRSLDPEGFSEMALYILVERDGHWWLAAGQNTPIRAR
;
A
#
# COMPACT_ATOMS: atom_id res chain seq x y z
N MET A 1 -31.38 -17.23 -9.29
CA MET A 1 -30.66 -15.96 -9.04
C MET A 1 -29.51 -16.32 -8.13
N ASP A 2 -28.30 -16.40 -8.67
CA ASP A 2 -27.12 -16.69 -7.86
C ASP A 2 -26.81 -15.45 -7.01
N SER A 3 -27.00 -15.57 -5.70
CA SER A 3 -26.58 -14.56 -4.75
C SER A 3 -25.06 -14.50 -4.77
N ARG A 4 -24.51 -13.33 -5.12
CA ARG A 4 -23.06 -13.10 -5.05
C ARG A 4 -22.58 -13.33 -3.60
N PRO A 5 -21.54 -14.14 -3.37
CA PRO A 5 -21.05 -14.38 -2.01
C PRO A 5 -20.38 -13.13 -1.45
N THR A 6 -20.63 -12.86 -0.16
CA THR A 6 -19.89 -11.86 0.61
C THR A 6 -18.69 -12.56 1.26
N LEU A 7 -17.48 -12.22 0.83
CA LEU A 7 -16.26 -12.88 1.34
C LEU A 7 -15.79 -12.32 2.68
N HIS A 8 -16.01 -11.03 2.94
CA HIS A 8 -15.67 -10.41 4.21
C HIS A 8 -16.70 -10.71 5.30
N SER A 9 -16.22 -10.88 6.54
CA SER A 9 -17.07 -10.96 7.73
C SER A 9 -17.05 -9.63 8.48
N ALA A 10 -18.23 -9.04 8.72
CA ALA A 10 -18.35 -7.75 9.41
C ALA A 10 -17.71 -7.73 10.81
N HIS A 11 -17.62 -8.89 11.48
CA HIS A 11 -16.96 -9.03 12.79
C HIS A 11 -15.44 -8.74 12.74
N THR A 12 -14.86 -8.66 11.55
CA THR A 12 -13.42 -8.42 11.33
C THR A 12 -13.14 -7.02 10.76
N ASP A 13 -14.14 -6.15 10.61
CA ASP A 13 -13.96 -4.83 10.01
C ASP A 13 -13.02 -3.93 10.83
N ASP A 14 -13.15 -3.95 12.16
CA ASP A 14 -12.27 -3.18 13.04
C ASP A 14 -10.84 -3.71 13.04
N SER A 15 -10.65 -5.04 12.98
CA SER A 15 -9.31 -5.62 12.88
C SER A 15 -8.66 -5.31 11.53
N ALA A 16 -9.41 -5.42 10.43
CA ALA A 16 -8.92 -5.10 9.09
C ALA A 16 -8.45 -3.64 9.01
N ARG A 17 -9.27 -2.73 9.54
CA ARG A 17 -8.94 -1.30 9.59
C ARG A 17 -7.72 -1.04 10.47
N ALA A 18 -7.64 -1.63 11.66
CA ALA A 18 -6.49 -1.47 12.55
C ALA A 18 -5.18 -1.96 11.90
N THR A 19 -5.19 -3.13 11.25
CA THR A 19 -4.01 -3.65 10.53
C THR A 19 -3.62 -2.74 9.36
N ALA A 20 -4.59 -2.25 8.59
CA ALA A 20 -4.33 -1.31 7.50
C ALA A 20 -3.76 0.02 8.01
N GLU A 21 -4.28 0.54 9.13
CA GLU A 21 -3.79 1.77 9.76
C GLU A 21 -2.35 1.58 10.30
N GLN A 22 -2.04 0.41 10.86
CA GLN A 22 -0.67 0.08 11.30
C GLN A 22 0.31 0.08 10.13
N PHE A 23 -0.05 -0.56 9.01
CA PHE A 23 0.76 -0.56 7.79
C PHE A 23 0.91 0.86 7.21
N ALA A 24 -0.19 1.61 7.09
CA ALA A 24 -0.17 3.01 6.63
C ALA A 24 0.74 3.90 7.50
N ALA A 25 0.73 3.70 8.82
CA ALA A 25 1.60 4.41 9.74
C ALA A 25 3.08 4.04 9.54
N GLY A 26 3.38 2.79 9.15
CA GLY A 26 4.72 2.37 8.71
C GLY A 26 5.20 3.17 7.50
N LEU A 27 4.39 3.22 6.45
CA LEU A 27 4.68 4.01 5.23
C LEU A 27 4.86 5.51 5.55
N GLN A 28 4.01 6.06 6.43
CA GLN A 28 4.09 7.45 6.86
C GLN A 28 5.43 7.76 7.55
N ARG A 29 5.83 6.94 8.53
CA ARG A 29 7.11 7.10 9.23
C ARG A 29 8.31 6.96 8.28
N ALA A 30 8.25 6.00 7.35
CA ALA A 30 9.33 5.78 6.39
C ALA A 30 9.57 7.00 5.49
N MET A 31 8.50 7.65 5.02
CA MET A 31 8.64 8.89 4.26
C MET A 31 9.18 10.04 5.11
N GLU A 32 8.76 10.15 6.37
CA GLU A 32 9.26 11.19 7.28
C GLU A 32 10.75 11.01 7.63
N HIS A 33 11.22 9.77 7.72
CA HIS A 33 12.63 9.44 7.93
C HIS A 33 13.45 9.42 6.64
N ASN A 34 12.83 9.64 5.49
CA ASN A 34 13.48 9.65 4.19
C ASN A 34 14.36 8.37 4.03
N SER A 35 13.73 7.19 4.09
CA SER A 35 14.41 5.92 3.80
C SER A 35 13.54 4.95 2.99
N ALA A 36 13.98 4.62 1.78
CA ALA A 36 13.35 3.61 0.93
C ALA A 36 13.34 2.21 1.59
N ASP A 37 14.39 1.87 2.34
CA ASP A 37 14.48 0.55 2.98
C ASP A 37 13.51 0.41 4.15
N VAL A 38 13.23 1.51 4.84
CA VAL A 38 12.17 1.54 5.87
C VAL A 38 10.79 1.54 5.21
N TYR A 39 10.65 2.15 4.03
CA TYR A 39 9.39 2.18 3.27
C TYR A 39 9.02 0.78 2.78
N ASP A 40 10.00 0.02 2.29
CA ASP A 40 9.81 -1.32 1.74
C ASP A 40 9.95 -2.43 2.80
N ALA A 41 10.09 -2.11 4.09
CA ALA A 41 10.45 -3.08 5.14
C ALA A 41 9.46 -4.26 5.24
N ASP A 42 8.18 -4.00 4.96
CA ASP A 42 7.11 -5.00 5.01
C ASP A 42 6.73 -5.52 3.60
N PHE A 43 7.54 -5.29 2.58
CA PHE A 43 7.26 -5.76 1.22
C PHE A 43 7.76 -7.20 1.07
N ALA A 44 6.93 -8.08 0.53
CA ALA A 44 7.30 -9.47 0.31
C ALA A 44 8.42 -9.57 -0.75
N GLU A 45 9.29 -10.58 -0.62
CA GLU A 45 10.38 -10.85 -1.58
C GLU A 45 9.85 -10.98 -3.03
N ASP A 46 8.67 -11.58 -3.19
CA ASP A 46 7.97 -11.84 -4.45
C ASP A 46 6.85 -10.84 -4.73
N ILE A 47 6.94 -9.61 -4.21
CA ILE A 47 5.92 -8.58 -4.40
C ILE A 47 5.64 -8.30 -5.89
N LEU A 48 4.35 -8.24 -6.23
CA LEU A 48 3.88 -7.73 -7.51
C LEU A 48 3.47 -6.27 -7.39
N TRP A 49 4.13 -5.37 -8.13
CA TRP A 49 3.90 -3.94 -8.01
C TRP A 49 3.48 -3.30 -9.33
N GLY A 50 2.34 -2.63 -9.32
CA GLY A 50 1.85 -1.78 -10.40
C GLY A 50 2.00 -0.30 -10.04
N SER A 51 2.81 0.42 -10.82
CA SER A 51 3.02 1.85 -10.65
C SER A 51 1.79 2.65 -11.10
N PRO A 52 1.63 3.90 -10.62
CA PRO A 52 0.56 4.78 -11.08
C PRO A 52 0.66 5.16 -12.57
N TYR A 53 1.75 4.81 -13.25
CA TYR A 53 1.97 5.10 -14.67
C TYR A 53 1.86 3.86 -15.57
N GLY A 54 1.35 2.75 -15.04
CA GLY A 54 1.12 1.51 -15.80
C GLY A 54 2.36 0.65 -16.00
N ALA A 55 3.46 0.94 -15.29
CA ALA A 55 4.61 0.05 -15.24
C ALA A 55 4.37 -1.05 -14.20
N THR A 56 4.91 -2.24 -14.44
CA THR A 56 4.88 -3.37 -13.50
C THR A 56 6.28 -3.76 -13.09
N VAL A 57 6.44 -4.14 -11.82
CA VAL A 57 7.68 -4.67 -11.25
C VAL A 57 7.36 -5.99 -10.56
N ASP A 58 8.24 -6.97 -10.76
CA ASP A 58 8.19 -8.29 -10.15
C ASP A 58 9.39 -8.44 -9.20
N GLY A 59 9.08 -8.62 -7.91
CA GLY A 59 10.05 -8.89 -6.87
C GLY A 59 10.60 -7.64 -6.16
N TYR A 60 10.91 -7.83 -4.89
CA TYR A 60 11.44 -6.82 -3.98
C TYR A 60 12.77 -6.21 -4.44
N PRO A 61 13.80 -6.97 -4.88
CA PRO A 61 15.11 -6.38 -5.18
C PRO A 61 15.05 -5.30 -6.26
N THR A 62 14.24 -5.53 -7.30
CA THR A 62 14.06 -4.56 -8.39
C THR A 62 13.26 -3.34 -7.92
N LEU A 63 12.18 -3.57 -7.17
CA LEU A 63 11.34 -2.49 -6.66
C LEU A 63 12.08 -1.58 -5.69
N ASN A 64 12.78 -2.16 -4.71
CA ASN A 64 13.56 -1.41 -3.72
C ASN A 64 14.69 -0.61 -4.38
N ALA A 65 15.36 -1.15 -5.40
CA ALA A 65 16.35 -0.39 -6.17
C ALA A 65 15.74 0.85 -6.85
N ILE A 66 14.53 0.73 -7.40
CA ILE A 66 13.78 1.86 -7.97
C ILE A 66 13.42 2.88 -6.89
N HIS A 67 12.89 2.42 -5.74
CA HIS A 67 12.55 3.30 -4.63
C HIS A 67 13.77 4.03 -4.09
N ARG A 68 14.90 3.36 -3.87
CA ARG A 68 16.17 4.00 -3.48
C ARG A 68 16.57 5.10 -4.47
N ARG A 69 16.51 4.84 -5.78
CA ARG A 69 16.82 5.85 -6.81
C ARG A 69 15.88 7.06 -6.72
N LEU A 70 14.56 6.83 -6.76
CA LEU A 70 13.55 7.89 -6.68
C LEU A 70 13.68 8.72 -5.40
N HIS A 71 14.09 8.06 -4.33
CA HIS A 71 14.31 8.67 -3.05
C HIS A 71 15.57 9.55 -3.04
N THR A 72 16.69 9.11 -3.61
CA THR A 72 17.89 9.96 -3.83
C THR A 72 17.56 11.18 -4.69
N GLU A 73 16.68 11.01 -5.68
CA GLU A 73 16.20 12.09 -6.57
C GLU A 73 15.18 13.03 -5.90
N HIS A 74 14.74 12.74 -4.66
CA HIS A 74 13.66 13.47 -3.98
C HIS A 74 12.38 13.57 -4.82
N ALA A 75 12.08 12.51 -5.60
CA ALA A 75 10.98 12.52 -6.57
C ALA A 75 9.58 12.48 -5.91
N ALA A 76 9.51 12.11 -4.63
CA ALA A 76 8.27 11.99 -3.88
C ALA A 76 7.97 13.28 -3.10
N PRO A 77 6.85 13.99 -3.37
CA PRO A 77 6.47 15.14 -2.56
C PRO A 77 6.05 14.70 -1.15
N PRO A 78 6.18 15.58 -0.14
CA PRO A 78 5.60 15.35 1.18
C PRO A 78 4.11 14.96 1.05
N SER A 79 3.72 13.85 1.67
CA SER A 79 2.37 13.30 1.55
C SER A 79 1.83 12.79 2.89
N ARG A 80 0.55 12.47 2.91
CA ARG A 80 -0.14 11.72 3.97
C ARG A 80 -0.68 10.41 3.43
N PHE A 81 -0.54 9.34 4.20
CA PHE A 81 -1.19 8.06 3.93
C PHE A 81 -2.48 7.93 4.74
N GLU A 82 -3.58 7.63 4.07
CA GLU A 82 -4.91 7.50 4.67
C GLU A 82 -5.54 6.18 4.25
N VAL A 83 -5.99 5.38 5.22
CA VAL A 83 -6.78 4.18 4.93
C VAL A 83 -8.18 4.61 4.49
N VAL A 84 -8.59 4.16 3.30
CA VAL A 84 -9.88 4.49 2.70
C VAL A 84 -10.87 3.35 2.91
N THR A 85 -10.43 2.11 2.70
CA THR A 85 -11.20 0.89 2.97
C THR A 85 -10.25 -0.24 3.35
N ALA A 86 -10.70 -1.18 4.18
CA ALA A 86 -9.93 -2.37 4.55
C ALA A 86 -10.87 -3.56 4.77
N ARG A 87 -10.52 -4.76 4.29
CA ARG A 87 -11.33 -5.99 4.41
C ARG A 87 -10.46 -7.23 4.48
N HIS A 88 -10.89 -8.23 5.27
CA HIS A 88 -10.35 -9.59 5.21
C HIS A 88 -11.26 -10.48 4.34
N PRO A 89 -10.88 -10.81 3.09
CA PRO A 89 -11.66 -11.73 2.25
C PRO A 89 -11.49 -13.20 2.65
N ALA A 90 -10.42 -13.51 3.39
CA ALA A 90 -10.10 -14.83 3.92
C ALA A 90 -9.15 -14.66 5.14
N PRO A 91 -9.00 -15.68 6.00
CA PRO A 91 -7.99 -15.66 7.06
C PRO A 91 -6.59 -15.36 6.49
N GLY A 92 -5.84 -14.49 7.16
CA GLY A 92 -4.48 -14.13 6.77
C GLY A 92 -4.36 -13.30 5.48
N ILE A 93 -5.45 -12.78 4.92
CA ILE A 93 -5.42 -11.87 3.76
C ILE A 93 -6.08 -10.55 4.14
N LEU A 94 -5.44 -9.43 3.82
CA LEU A 94 -5.99 -8.09 3.97
C LEU A 94 -5.96 -7.39 2.61
N LEU A 95 -7.12 -6.89 2.18
CA LEU A 95 -7.26 -5.97 1.07
C LEU A 95 -7.50 -4.57 1.62
N THR A 96 -6.67 -3.60 1.24
CA THR A 96 -6.88 -2.21 1.66
C THR A 96 -6.64 -1.22 0.53
N HIS A 97 -7.50 -0.21 0.46
CA HIS A 97 -7.22 0.99 -0.31
C HIS A 97 -6.54 1.99 0.61
N ILE A 98 -5.34 2.42 0.24
CA ILE A 98 -4.63 3.51 0.90
C ILE A 98 -4.49 4.65 -0.08
N ARG A 99 -4.93 5.84 0.33
CA ARG A 99 -4.70 7.08 -0.40
C ARG A 99 -3.40 7.67 0.08
N ARG A 100 -2.47 7.93 -0.84
CA ARG A 100 -1.34 8.83 -0.60
C ARG A 100 -1.71 10.20 -1.17
N ARG A 101 -1.94 11.17 -0.30
CA ARG A 101 -2.31 12.53 -0.68
C ARG A 101 -1.12 13.47 -0.50
N SER A 102 -0.75 14.19 -1.56
CA SER A 102 0.23 15.27 -1.48
C SER A 102 -0.22 16.32 -0.46
N LEU A 103 0.74 16.89 0.28
CA LEU A 103 0.50 18.07 1.11
C LEU A 103 0.42 19.36 0.29
N ASP A 104 1.01 19.37 -0.90
CA ASP A 104 0.79 20.40 -1.92
C ASP A 104 -0.51 20.07 -2.67
N PRO A 105 -1.51 20.98 -2.72
CA PRO A 105 -2.76 20.79 -3.45
C PRO A 105 -2.59 20.44 -4.94
N GLU A 106 -1.53 20.95 -5.58
CA GLU A 106 -1.22 20.68 -7.00
C GLU A 106 -0.29 19.46 -7.16
N GLY A 107 0.19 18.91 -6.04
CA GLY A 107 1.12 17.80 -6.02
C GLY A 107 0.48 16.45 -6.32
N PHE A 108 1.32 15.52 -6.77
CA PHE A 108 0.89 14.18 -7.15
C PHE A 108 0.26 13.42 -5.97
N SER A 109 -0.96 12.93 -6.18
CA SER A 109 -1.68 12.05 -5.25
C SER A 109 -2.07 10.76 -5.94
N GLU A 110 -2.18 9.69 -5.19
CA GLU A 110 -2.53 8.36 -5.72
C GLU A 110 -3.42 7.56 -4.77
N MET A 111 -4.16 6.63 -5.37
CA MET A 111 -4.87 5.57 -4.67
C MET A 111 -4.17 4.26 -4.95
N ALA A 112 -3.82 3.52 -3.91
CA ALA A 112 -3.26 2.19 -4.04
C ALA A 112 -4.24 1.15 -3.51
N LEU A 113 -4.42 0.05 -4.26
CA LEU A 113 -4.95 -1.20 -3.71
C LEU A 113 -3.75 -2.03 -3.26
N TYR A 114 -3.70 -2.32 -1.96
CA TYR A 114 -2.69 -3.18 -1.34
C TYR A 114 -3.31 -4.48 -0.87
N ILE A 115 -2.59 -5.57 -1.16
CA ILE A 115 -2.90 -6.92 -0.72
C ILE A 115 -1.80 -7.33 0.23
N LEU A 116 -2.14 -7.46 1.52
CA LEU A 116 -1.24 -7.96 2.53
C LEU A 116 -1.58 -9.40 2.87
N VAL A 117 -0.55 -10.21 3.10
CA VAL A 117 -0.65 -11.60 3.50
C VAL A 117 0.09 -11.78 4.82
N GLU A 118 -0.58 -12.42 5.78
CA GLU A 118 0.01 -12.74 7.07
C GLU A 118 0.84 -14.03 6.96
N ARG A 119 2.06 -13.98 7.47
CA ARG A 119 2.98 -15.11 7.62
C ARG A 119 3.72 -14.96 8.95
N ASP A 120 3.62 -16.00 9.78
CA ASP A 120 4.32 -16.09 11.07
C ASP A 120 4.06 -14.89 12.01
N GLY A 121 2.82 -14.38 12.03
CA GLY A 121 2.40 -13.25 12.84
C GLY A 121 2.73 -11.88 12.24
N HIS A 122 3.33 -11.83 11.05
CA HIS A 122 3.71 -10.60 10.37
C HIS A 122 2.93 -10.39 9.07
N TRP A 123 2.52 -9.14 8.80
CA TRP A 123 1.79 -8.78 7.59
C TRP A 123 2.74 -8.26 6.52
N TRP A 124 2.84 -8.98 5.41
CA TRP A 124 3.67 -8.63 4.26
C TRP A 124 2.83 -8.09 3.11
N LEU A 125 3.24 -6.99 2.49
CA LEU A 125 2.67 -6.52 1.24
C LEU A 125 3.06 -7.46 0.11
N ALA A 126 2.09 -8.26 -0.35
CA ALA A 126 2.27 -9.24 -1.42
C ALA A 126 2.01 -8.62 -2.81
N ALA A 127 1.13 -7.63 -2.89
CA ALA A 127 0.91 -6.91 -4.14
C ALA A 127 0.39 -5.49 -3.91
N GLY A 128 0.76 -4.59 -4.83
CA GLY A 128 0.26 -3.22 -4.87
C GLY A 128 -0.11 -2.79 -6.29
N GLN A 129 -1.21 -2.07 -6.44
CA GLN A 129 -1.58 -1.41 -7.69
C GLN A 129 -1.97 0.03 -7.40
N ASN A 130 -1.14 0.95 -7.90
CA ASN A 130 -1.31 2.38 -7.70
C ASN A 130 -2.01 2.99 -8.91
N THR A 131 -2.79 4.05 -8.66
CA THR A 131 -3.49 4.83 -9.68
C THR A 131 -3.43 6.32 -9.33
N PRO A 132 -3.16 7.21 -10.29
CA PRO A 132 -3.17 8.65 -10.03
C PRO A 132 -4.57 9.13 -9.62
N ILE A 133 -4.63 10.00 -8.62
CA ILE A 133 -5.84 10.78 -8.32
C ILE A 133 -5.75 12.06 -9.13
N ARG A 134 -6.67 12.25 -10.07
CA ARG A 134 -6.83 13.51 -10.81
C ARG A 134 -7.96 14.33 -10.18
N ALA A 135 -7.80 15.65 -10.14
CA ALA A 135 -8.94 16.54 -9.91
C ALA A 135 -10.02 16.24 -10.97
N ARG A 136 -11.26 16.13 -10.52
CA ARG A 136 -12.42 15.98 -11.41
C ARG A 136 -12.80 17.31 -12.01
#